data_AF-Q8STR6-F1
#
_entry.id   AF-Q8STR6-F1
#
_cell.length_a   1.000
_cell.length_b   1.000
_cell.length_c   1.000
_cell.angle_alpha   90.00
_cell.angle_beta   90.00
_cell.angle_gamma   90.00
#
_symmetry.space_group_name_H-M   'P 1'
#
loop_
_entity.id
_entity.type
_entity.pdbx_description
1 polymer ?
#
loop_
_entity_poly.entity_id
_entity_poly.type
_entity_poly.pdbx_seq_one_letter_code
_entity_poly.pdbx_strand_id
1 'polypeptide(L)'
;MSFRPEYKEYFKQGATARIYNGAFEDAGFYDEVDIKEFEYSREEKTFYYPCPCGDRFEISLEDLRNGEVVARCPSCSLIVCTVYEAEDLEKYL
;
A
#
# COMPACT_ATOMS: atom_id res chain seq x y z
N MET A 1 9.27 17.63 -35.66
CA MET A 1 9.54 16.67 -34.57
C MET A 1 10.79 17.08 -33.84
N SER A 2 10.65 17.48 -32.58
CA SER A 2 11.69 17.45 -31.53
C SER A 2 11.06 18.12 -30.31
N PHE A 3 11.08 17.59 -29.11
CA PHE A 3 11.36 16.28 -28.54
C PHE A 3 10.90 16.54 -27.09
N ARG A 4 10.03 15.70 -26.51
CA ARG A 4 9.56 15.89 -25.13
C ARG A 4 10.80 15.91 -24.22
N PRO A 5 11.09 16.99 -23.47
CA PRO A 5 12.09 16.92 -22.42
C PRO A 5 11.60 15.91 -21.38
N GLU A 6 12.34 14.82 -21.35
CA GLU A 6 12.21 13.67 -20.47
C GLU A 6 12.46 14.13 -19.03
N TYR A 7 11.62 13.63 -18.12
CA TYR A 7 11.39 14.02 -16.72
C TYR A 7 12.61 13.78 -15.77
N LYS A 8 13.84 13.95 -16.26
CA LYS A 8 15.09 13.59 -15.57
C LYS A 8 15.71 14.71 -14.72
N GLU A 9 15.17 15.92 -14.70
CA GLU A 9 15.71 17.00 -13.86
C GLU A 9 15.18 17.01 -12.41
N TYR A 10 14.29 16.11 -12.03
CA TYR A 10 13.86 15.95 -10.63
C TYR A 10 14.89 15.22 -9.75
N PHE A 11 16.08 14.90 -10.29
CA PHE A 11 17.11 14.10 -9.63
C PHE A 11 18.19 14.92 -8.89
N LYS A 12 17.85 16.06 -8.30
CA LYS A 12 18.84 16.93 -7.60
C LYS A 12 18.39 17.45 -6.23
N GLN A 13 18.27 16.56 -5.23
CA GLN A 13 18.87 16.74 -3.89
C GLN A 13 18.38 15.65 -2.93
N GLY A 14 19.34 15.06 -2.20
CA GLY A 14 19.15 13.84 -1.43
C GLY A 14 18.50 13.99 -0.05
N ALA A 15 18.62 12.88 0.69
CA ALA A 15 17.96 12.51 1.95
C ALA A 15 16.56 11.90 1.76
N THR A 16 16.56 10.57 1.60
CA THR A 16 15.47 9.64 1.25
C THR A 16 14.20 9.71 2.11
N ALA A 17 14.21 10.42 3.25
CA ALA A 17 13.03 10.53 4.11
C ALA A 17 12.03 11.63 3.68
N ARG A 18 12.43 12.57 2.81
CA ARG A 18 11.55 13.66 2.35
C ARG A 18 10.67 13.32 1.15
N ILE A 19 10.84 12.15 0.54
CA ILE A 19 10.00 11.74 -0.60
C ILE A 19 8.55 11.45 -0.15
N TYR A 20 8.29 11.29 1.15
CA TYR A 20 6.93 11.18 1.70
C TYR A 20 6.29 12.52 2.11
N ASN A 21 6.90 13.69 1.82
CA ASN A 21 6.31 15.02 2.12
C ASN A 21 6.34 15.95 0.90
N GLY A 22 5.71 15.54 -0.21
CA GLY A 22 5.64 16.43 -1.38
C GLY A 22 4.78 16.00 -2.56
N ALA A 23 4.14 14.82 -2.56
CA ALA A 23 3.29 14.42 -3.69
C ALA A 23 2.05 13.59 -3.33
N PHE A 24 1.81 13.26 -2.05
CA PHE A 24 0.67 12.41 -1.68
C PHE A 24 0.15 12.67 -0.25
N GLU A 25 0.19 13.93 0.21
CA GLU A 25 -0.42 14.39 1.48
C GLU A 25 -1.97 14.33 1.48
N ASP A 26 -2.56 13.61 0.53
CA ASP A 26 -3.96 13.18 0.46
C ASP A 26 -4.00 11.69 0.09
N ALA A 27 -3.26 10.87 0.82
CA ALA A 27 -3.59 9.45 0.85
C ALA A 27 -4.95 9.35 1.54
N GLY A 28 -6.03 9.39 0.75
CA GLY A 28 -7.40 9.22 1.19
C GLY A 28 -7.65 7.83 1.75
N PHE A 29 -6.94 7.48 2.83
CA PHE A 29 -7.17 6.29 3.61
C PHE A 29 -8.59 6.35 4.15
N TYR A 30 -9.38 5.37 3.73
CA TYR A 30 -10.76 5.22 4.11
C TYR A 30 -10.88 4.82 5.59
N ASP A 31 -10.01 3.92 6.04
CA ASP A 31 -9.97 3.42 7.41
C ASP A 31 -8.60 2.82 7.77
N GLU A 32 -8.33 2.65 9.07
CA GLU A 32 -7.18 1.92 9.60
C GLU A 32 -7.66 0.59 10.17
N VAL A 33 -7.20 -0.52 9.60
CA VAL A 33 -7.72 -1.86 9.88
C VAL A 33 -6.56 -2.76 10.31
N ASP A 34 -6.77 -3.54 11.37
CA ASP A 34 -5.76 -4.48 11.87
C ASP A 34 -5.63 -5.68 10.95
N ILE A 35 -4.40 -6.14 10.72
CA ILE A 35 -4.10 -7.30 9.89
C ILE A 35 -4.84 -8.56 10.35
N LYS A 36 -5.20 -8.65 11.63
CA LYS A 36 -5.99 -9.75 12.20
C LYS A 36 -7.43 -9.79 11.67
N GLU A 37 -7.96 -8.67 11.16
CA GLU A 37 -9.27 -8.60 10.52
C GLU A 37 -9.22 -8.95 9.02
N PHE A 38 -8.03 -8.93 8.41
CA PHE A 38 -7.86 -9.36 7.02
C PHE A 38 -7.86 -10.89 6.93
N GLU A 39 -8.46 -11.40 5.86
CA GLU A 39 -8.40 -12.81 5.49
C GLU A 39 -7.09 -13.09 4.72
N TYR A 40 -6.20 -13.89 5.31
CA TYR A 40 -4.95 -14.26 4.68
C TYR A 40 -5.10 -15.47 3.74
N SER A 41 -4.76 -15.28 2.46
CA SER A 41 -4.60 -16.38 1.50
C SER A 41 -3.16 -16.84 1.43
N ARG A 42 -2.87 -18.06 1.88
CA ARG A 42 -1.52 -18.67 1.82
C ARG A 42 -1.07 -18.99 0.39
N GLU A 43 -2.01 -19.23 -0.53
CA GLU A 43 -1.71 -19.52 -1.94
C GLU A 43 -1.19 -18.27 -2.65
N GLU A 44 -1.87 -17.13 -2.44
CA GLU A 44 -1.54 -15.84 -3.06
C GLU A 44 -0.60 -14.98 -2.20
N LYS A 45 -0.34 -15.39 -0.95
CA LYS A 45 0.35 -14.59 0.09
C LYS A 45 -0.21 -13.18 0.19
N THR A 46 -1.53 -13.07 0.11
CA THR A 46 -2.24 -11.80 0.01
C THR A 46 -3.35 -11.76 1.05
N PHE A 47 -3.45 -10.62 1.72
CA PHE A 47 -4.46 -10.32 2.71
C PHE A 47 -5.63 -9.62 2.03
N TYR A 48 -6.84 -10.11 2.32
CA TYR A 48 -8.08 -9.58 1.75
C TYR A 48 -8.97 -9.00 2.84
N TYR A 49 -9.54 -7.82 2.61
CA TYR A 49 -10.51 -7.22 3.53
C TYR A 49 -11.77 -6.77 2.79
N PRO A 50 -12.98 -7.03 3.32
CA PRO A 50 -14.23 -6.65 2.66
C PRO A 50 -14.29 -5.14 2.41
N CYS A 51 -14.47 -4.75 1.14
CA CYS A 51 -14.65 -3.36 0.77
C CYS A 51 -16.14 -3.03 0.68
N PRO A 52 -16.61 -1.90 1.24
CA PRO A 52 -18.01 -1.49 1.18
C PRO A 52 -18.54 -1.25 -0.24
N CYS A 53 -17.67 -1.18 -1.26
CA CYS A 53 -18.08 -1.06 -2.66
C CYS A 53 -18.61 -2.37 -3.27
N GLY A 54 -18.48 -3.51 -2.57
CA GLY A 54 -18.86 -4.85 -3.06
C GLY A 54 -17.71 -5.68 -3.61
N ASP A 55 -16.46 -5.24 -3.41
CA ASP A 55 -15.25 -5.99 -3.74
C ASP A 55 -14.40 -6.20 -2.47
N ARG A 56 -13.10 -6.44 -2.58
CA ARG A 56 -12.20 -6.60 -1.43
C ARG A 56 -10.92 -5.80 -1.63
N PHE A 57 -10.43 -5.21 -0.57
CA PHE A 57 -9.07 -4.69 -0.52
C PHE A 57 -8.11 -5.87 -0.58
N GLU A 58 -7.00 -5.70 -1.26
CA GLU A 58 -5.92 -6.68 -1.34
C GLU A 58 -4.58 -6.02 -1.02
N ILE A 59 -3.76 -6.73 -0.25
CA ILE A 59 -2.38 -6.33 0.04
C ILE A 59 -1.49 -7.56 0.16
N SER A 60 -0.34 -7.56 -0.51
CA SER A 60 0.59 -8.68 -0.47
C SER A 60 1.40 -8.70 0.84
N LEU A 61 1.68 -9.88 1.36
CA LEU A 61 2.53 -10.05 2.54
C LEU A 61 3.95 -9.50 2.32
N GLU A 62 4.47 -9.58 1.09
CA GLU A 62 5.75 -8.96 0.72
C GLU A 62 5.72 -7.43 0.81
N ASP A 63 4.58 -6.83 0.48
CA ASP A 63 4.34 -5.39 0.53
C ASP A 63 4.34 -4.91 1.99
N LEU A 64 3.56 -5.61 2.82
CA LEU A 64 3.58 -5.45 4.27
C LEU A 64 5.00 -5.57 4.82
N ARG A 65 5.76 -6.59 4.41
CA ARG A 65 7.15 -6.80 4.86
C ARG A 65 8.10 -5.67 4.45
N ASN A 66 7.85 -5.00 3.32
CA ASN A 66 8.62 -3.83 2.90
C ASN A 66 8.24 -2.55 3.67
N GLY A 67 7.21 -2.61 4.52
CA GLY A 67 6.66 -1.47 5.25
C GLY A 67 5.53 -0.77 4.51
N GLU A 68 5.02 -1.34 3.42
CA GLU A 68 3.86 -0.81 2.71
C GLU A 68 2.59 -1.34 3.39
N VAL A 69 1.78 -0.43 3.90
CA VAL A 69 0.55 -0.74 4.65
C VAL A 69 -0.71 -0.38 3.85
N VAL A 70 -0.56 -0.08 2.57
CA VAL A 70 -1.63 0.48 1.74
C VAL A 70 -2.39 -0.63 1.04
N ALA A 71 -3.48 -1.10 1.63
CA ALA A 71 -4.34 -2.05 0.94
C ALA A 71 -5.23 -1.31 -0.06
N ARG A 72 -5.22 -1.75 -1.31
CA ARG A 72 -5.95 -1.12 -2.41
C ARG A 72 -7.08 -2.02 -2.85
N CYS A 73 -8.21 -1.44 -3.21
CA CYS A 73 -9.28 -2.20 -3.83
C CYS A 73 -9.18 -2.04 -5.37
N PRO A 74 -9.25 -3.12 -6.16
CA PRO A 74 -9.20 -3.03 -7.62
C PRO A 74 -10.48 -2.44 -8.23
N SER A 75 -11.60 -2.49 -7.49
CA SER A 75 -12.92 -2.03 -7.94
C SER A 75 -13.22 -0.57 -7.59
N CYS A 76 -12.59 -0.01 -6.55
CA CYS A 76 -12.80 1.37 -6.12
C CYS A 76 -11.47 2.13 -5.92
N SER A 77 -11.53 3.45 -5.83
CA SER A 77 -10.34 4.27 -5.52
C SER A 77 -10.05 4.39 -4.02
N LEU A 78 -10.74 3.60 -3.18
CA LEU A 78 -10.48 3.59 -1.75
C LEU A 78 -9.21 2.81 -1.47
N ILE A 79 -8.54 3.23 -0.41
CA ILE A 79 -7.39 2.54 0.17
C ILE A 79 -7.58 2.49 1.67
N VAL A 80 -7.13 1.43 2.34
CA VAL A 80 -7.14 1.35 3.81
C VAL A 80 -5.71 1.15 4.31
N CYS A 81 -5.44 1.65 5.51
CA CYS A 81 -4.16 1.47 6.18
C CYS A 81 -4.22 0.17 6.98
N THR A 82 -3.29 -0.75 6.71
CA THR A 82 -3.16 -2.02 7.42
C THR A 82 -2.19 -1.89 8.57
N VAL A 83 -2.65 -2.08 9.80
CA VAL A 83 -1.77 -2.10 10.96
C VAL A 83 -1.42 -3.54 11.31
N TYR A 84 -0.13 -3.85 11.45
CA TYR A 84 0.36 -5.19 11.74
C TYR A 84 1.53 -5.13 12.73
N GLU A 85 1.72 -6.22 13.49
CA GLU A 85 2.93 -6.44 14.29
C GLU A 85 3.89 -7.37 13.54
N ALA A 86 5.19 -7.18 13.73
CA ALA A 86 6.21 -8.00 13.06
C ALA A 86 6.04 -9.51 13.34
N GLU A 87 5.59 -9.87 14.55
CA GLU A 87 5.29 -11.25 14.94
C GLU A 87 4.08 -11.84 14.20
N ASP A 88 3.07 -11.02 13.87
CA ASP A 88 1.91 -11.50 13.11
C ASP A 88 2.34 -11.89 11.69
N LEU A 89 3.15 -11.06 11.01
CA LEU A 89 3.65 -11.39 9.67
C LEU A 89 4.51 -12.66 9.63
N GLU A 90 5.36 -12.87 10.64
CA GLU A 90 6.22 -14.06 10.73
C GLU A 90 5.39 -15.36 10.83
N LYS A 91 4.18 -15.28 11.40
CA LYS A 91 3.27 -16.43 11.54
C LYS A 91 2.63 -16.86 10.21
N TYR A 92 2.60 -15.97 9.22
CA TYR A 92 1.98 -16.22 7.90
C TYR A 92 2.97 -16.72 6.84
N LEU A 93 4.27 -16.81 7.16
CA LEU A 93 5.29 -17.47 6.33
C LEU A 93 5.06 -18.98 6.15
#